data_AF-A0A031LIQ3-F1
#
_entry.id   AF-A0A031LIQ3-F1
#
_cell.length_a   1.000
_cell.length_b   1.000
_cell.length_c   1.000
_cell.angle_alpha   90.00
_cell.angle_beta   90.00
_cell.angle_gamma   90.00
#
_symmetry.space_group_name_H-M   'P 1'
#
loop_
_entity.id
_entity.type
_entity.pdbx_description
1 polymer ?
#
loop_
_entity_poly.entity_id
_entity_poly.type
_entity_poly.pdbx_seq_one_letter_code
_entity_poly.pdbx_strand_id
1 'polypeptide(L)'
;MLYQNAELFKDKHVMIVGGGNSGAQILAEVSQVADTLWITPTPPQFLADDVDGRVLFLRATERLKAQLEGRTIDQPVGGLGDIVMIDSVKDARARGVLHSERPFSVFTENGVIWEDGSFQQVDAVIWCTGFKATLDHLKPLGIVEENNTILVEGSRSVKQSNLWLVGYGEWTGPGSATLVGVSRAARATVDEIVAYLHEVDTKIL
;
A
#
# COMPACT_ATOMS: atom_id res chain seq x y z
N MET A 1 5.21 -13.45 12.70
CA MET A 1 6.07 -14.10 11.69
C MET A 1 5.62 -13.57 10.33
N LEU A 2 6.55 -13.23 9.43
CA LEU A 2 6.20 -12.77 8.07
C LEU A 2 5.87 -13.98 7.19
N TYR A 3 4.99 -13.80 6.21
CA TYR A 3 4.75 -14.80 5.16
C TYR A 3 6.06 -15.09 4.41
N GLN A 4 6.34 -16.37 4.14
CA GLN A 4 7.55 -16.80 3.43
C GLN A 4 7.24 -17.56 2.14
N ASN A 5 6.32 -18.52 2.19
CA ASN A 5 5.86 -19.31 1.05
C ASN A 5 4.52 -20.00 1.37
N ALA A 6 3.90 -20.58 0.35
CA ALA A 6 2.63 -21.27 0.46
C ALA A 6 2.67 -22.67 1.12
N GLU A 7 3.84 -23.33 1.22
CA GLU A 7 3.92 -24.75 1.63
C GLU A 7 3.33 -25.04 3.02
N LEU A 8 3.49 -24.10 3.97
CA LEU A 8 2.94 -24.22 5.32
C LEU A 8 1.39 -24.24 5.36
N PHE A 9 0.76 -23.89 4.25
CA PHE A 9 -0.68 -23.76 4.12
C PHE A 9 -1.33 -24.87 3.30
N LYS A 10 -0.53 -25.82 2.81
CA LYS A 10 -1.03 -26.93 1.99
C LYS A 10 -2.18 -27.67 2.66
N ASP A 11 -3.23 -27.94 1.89
CA ASP A 11 -4.45 -28.66 2.28
C ASP A 11 -5.23 -28.01 3.45
N LYS A 12 -5.06 -26.70 3.68
CA LYS A 12 -5.79 -25.92 4.71
C LYS A 12 -6.84 -24.98 4.10
N HIS A 13 -7.76 -24.50 4.94
CA HIS A 13 -8.62 -23.35 4.65
C HIS A 13 -7.91 -22.05 5.08
N VAL A 14 -7.52 -21.24 4.11
CA VAL A 14 -6.69 -20.05 4.33
C VAL A 14 -7.45 -18.79 3.96
N MET A 15 -7.60 -17.89 4.93
CA MET A 15 -8.21 -16.58 4.70
C MET A 15 -7.14 -15.54 4.39
N ILE A 16 -7.23 -14.91 3.23
CA ILE A 16 -6.40 -13.77 2.82
C ILE A 16 -7.19 -12.49 3.07
N VAL A 17 -6.66 -11.55 3.88
CA VAL A 17 -7.38 -10.31 4.22
C VAL A 17 -6.63 -9.10 3.67
N GLY A 18 -7.25 -8.37 2.74
CA GLY A 18 -6.69 -7.17 2.10
C GLY A 18 -6.73 -7.24 0.57
N GLY A 19 -7.12 -6.14 -0.09
CA GLY A 19 -7.45 -6.11 -1.52
C GLY A 19 -6.41 -5.51 -2.46
N GLY A 20 -5.24 -5.09 -1.96
CA GLY A 20 -4.18 -4.53 -2.81
C GLY A 20 -3.36 -5.59 -3.54
N ASN A 21 -2.30 -5.14 -4.24
CA ASN A 21 -1.37 -6.02 -4.96
C ASN A 21 -0.86 -7.20 -4.12
N SER A 22 -0.44 -6.96 -2.87
CA SER A 22 0.03 -8.04 -1.98
C SER A 22 -1.04 -9.10 -1.71
N GLY A 23 -2.29 -8.70 -1.47
CA GLY A 23 -3.39 -9.62 -1.23
C GLY A 23 -3.68 -10.50 -2.44
N ALA A 24 -3.75 -9.92 -3.63
CA ALA A 24 -3.99 -10.65 -4.86
C ALA A 24 -2.84 -11.61 -5.22
N GLN A 25 -1.58 -11.19 -5.03
CA GLN A 25 -0.42 -12.02 -5.32
C GLN A 25 -0.28 -13.18 -4.34
N ILE A 26 -0.48 -12.95 -3.04
CA ILE A 26 -0.45 -14.01 -2.03
C ILE A 26 -1.62 -14.97 -2.24
N LEU A 27 -2.83 -14.46 -2.53
CA LEU A 27 -3.96 -15.31 -2.91
C LEU A 27 -3.63 -16.17 -4.12
N ALA A 28 -3.03 -15.60 -5.16
CA ALA A 28 -2.63 -16.31 -6.37
C ALA A 28 -1.64 -17.45 -6.11
N GLU A 29 -0.72 -17.26 -5.16
CA GLU A 29 0.25 -18.28 -4.74
C GLU A 29 -0.43 -19.36 -3.87
N VAL A 30 -1.09 -18.95 -2.79
CA VAL A 30 -1.64 -19.86 -1.76
C VAL A 30 -2.77 -20.72 -2.30
N SER A 31 -3.62 -20.19 -3.18
CA SER A 31 -4.72 -20.94 -3.81
C SER A 31 -4.25 -22.07 -4.73
N GLN A 32 -2.94 -22.22 -4.99
CA GLN A 32 -2.42 -23.39 -5.72
C GLN A 32 -2.29 -24.64 -4.84
N VAL A 33 -2.24 -24.46 -3.52
CA VAL A 33 -1.96 -25.54 -2.55
C VAL A 33 -3.00 -25.65 -1.44
N ALA A 34 -3.88 -24.66 -1.31
CA ALA A 34 -4.85 -24.54 -0.22
C ALA A 34 -6.22 -24.08 -0.74
N ASP A 35 -7.27 -24.34 0.05
CA ASP A 35 -8.58 -23.71 -0.15
C ASP A 35 -8.53 -22.28 0.40
N THR A 36 -9.00 -21.30 -0.38
CA THR A 36 -8.77 -19.89 -0.05
C THR A 36 -10.05 -19.07 -0.03
N LEU A 37 -10.15 -18.23 1.00
CA LEU A 37 -11.17 -17.19 1.15
C LEU A 37 -10.49 -15.83 1.07
N TRP A 38 -10.95 -14.94 0.18
CA TRP A 38 -10.38 -13.60 0.05
C TRP A 38 -11.33 -12.54 0.60
N ILE A 39 -10.88 -11.79 1.62
CA ILE A 39 -11.68 -10.76 2.28
C ILE A 39 -11.16 -9.38 1.89
N THR A 40 -12.05 -8.54 1.36
CA THR A 40 -11.73 -7.16 1.00
C THR A 40 -12.79 -6.19 1.49
N PRO A 41 -12.41 -4.98 1.97
CA PRO A 41 -13.39 -3.97 2.36
C PRO A 41 -14.24 -3.50 1.19
N THR A 42 -13.69 -3.46 -0.03
CA THR A 42 -14.37 -3.01 -1.25
C THR A 42 -13.99 -3.96 -2.38
N PRO A 43 -14.88 -4.19 -3.37
CA PRO A 43 -14.56 -5.06 -4.50
C PRO A 43 -13.22 -4.68 -5.15
N PRO A 44 -12.29 -5.64 -5.30
CA PRO A 44 -10.95 -5.39 -5.82
C PRO A 44 -11.03 -4.87 -7.26
N GLN A 45 -10.23 -3.86 -7.56
CA GLN A 45 -10.10 -3.30 -8.90
C GLN A 45 -8.83 -3.83 -9.55
N PHE A 46 -8.96 -4.31 -10.78
CA PHE A 46 -7.87 -4.86 -11.57
C PHE A 46 -7.58 -3.96 -12.75
N LEU A 47 -6.30 -3.73 -13.02
CA LEU A 47 -5.88 -3.08 -14.25
C LEU A 47 -6.10 -4.01 -15.46
N ALA A 48 -6.10 -3.42 -16.65
CA ALA A 48 -6.11 -4.18 -17.89
C ALA A 48 -4.85 -5.06 -18.01
N ASP A 49 -4.98 -6.19 -18.70
CA ASP A 49 -3.93 -7.21 -18.79
C ASP A 49 -2.64 -6.74 -19.50
N ASP A 50 -2.77 -5.74 -20.36
CA ASP A 50 -1.70 -5.10 -21.13
C ASP A 50 -1.03 -3.94 -20.37
N VAL A 51 -1.50 -3.63 -19.16
CA VAL A 51 -0.99 -2.56 -18.31
C VAL A 51 -0.08 -3.13 -17.23
N ASP A 52 1.21 -2.83 -17.32
CA ASP A 52 2.18 -3.15 -16.26
C ASP A 52 2.29 -2.01 -15.23
N GLY A 53 3.11 -2.23 -14.18
CA GLY A 53 3.36 -1.23 -13.14
C GLY A 53 4.05 0.05 -13.64
N ARG A 54 4.68 0.04 -14.83
CA ARG A 54 5.29 1.26 -15.42
C ARG A 54 4.21 2.20 -15.93
N VAL A 55 3.13 1.67 -16.49
CA VAL A 55 1.99 2.47 -16.94
C VAL A 55 1.32 3.19 -15.78
N LEU A 56 1.23 2.56 -14.60
CA LEU A 56 0.78 3.23 -13.37
C LEU A 56 1.67 4.43 -13.01
N PHE A 57 2.99 4.27 -13.10
CA PHE A 57 3.93 5.35 -12.80
C PHE A 57 3.83 6.49 -13.81
N LEU A 58 3.72 6.19 -15.11
CA LEU A 58 3.52 7.21 -16.15
C LEU A 58 2.23 8.00 -15.91
N ARG A 59 1.13 7.31 -15.56
CA ARG A 59 -0.15 7.97 -15.21
C ARG A 59 -0.03 8.82 -13.95
N ALA A 60 0.66 8.34 -12.92
CA ALA A 60 0.91 9.11 -11.69
C ALA A 60 1.76 10.36 -11.97
N THR A 61 2.73 10.26 -12.88
CA THR A 61 3.59 11.36 -13.31
C THR A 61 2.82 12.40 -14.11
N GLU A 62 2.00 11.97 -15.08
CA GLU A 62 1.14 12.84 -15.87
C GLU A 62 0.08 13.54 -14.99
N ARG A 63 -0.52 12.85 -14.04
CA ARG A 63 -1.46 13.46 -13.07
C ARG A 63 -0.80 14.55 -12.25
N LEU A 64 0.39 14.30 -11.69
CA LEU A 64 1.09 15.32 -10.92
C LEU A 64 1.45 16.52 -11.81
N LYS A 65 1.93 16.27 -13.02
CA LYS A 65 2.25 17.32 -13.98
C LYS A 65 1.03 18.17 -14.31
N ALA A 66 -0.11 17.53 -14.59
CA ALA A 66 -1.35 18.24 -14.86
C ALA A 66 -1.84 19.03 -13.63
N GLN A 67 -1.75 18.48 -12.41
CA GLN A 67 -2.08 19.21 -11.18
C GLN A 67 -1.19 20.44 -10.98
N LEU A 68 0.12 20.32 -11.17
CA LEU A 68 1.06 21.44 -11.10
C LEU A 68 0.77 22.51 -12.15
N GLU A 69 0.24 22.11 -13.31
CA GLU A 69 -0.14 23.00 -14.41
C GLU A 69 -1.60 23.48 -14.33
N GLY A 70 -2.34 23.13 -13.27
CA GLY A 70 -3.76 23.50 -13.10
C GLY A 70 -4.71 22.83 -14.09
N ARG A 71 -4.30 21.74 -14.74
CA ARG A 71 -5.08 20.96 -15.71
C ARG A 71 -5.73 19.75 -15.03
N THR A 72 -6.99 19.49 -15.34
CA THR A 72 -7.71 18.27 -14.91
C THR A 72 -7.59 17.20 -16.00
N ILE A 73 -7.29 15.96 -15.63
CA ILE A 73 -7.23 14.81 -16.57
C ILE A 73 -8.47 13.93 -16.34
N ASP A 74 -9.28 13.72 -17.38
CA ASP A 74 -10.49 12.86 -17.42
C ASP A 74 -10.19 11.35 -17.53
N GLN A 75 -8.99 10.89 -17.16
CA GLN A 75 -8.64 9.48 -17.32
C GLN A 75 -9.29 8.60 -16.24
N PRO A 76 -9.71 7.36 -16.58
CA PRO A 76 -10.43 6.48 -15.67
C PRO A 76 -9.71 6.30 -14.35
N VAL A 77 -10.50 6.14 -13.29
CA VAL A 77 -10.07 5.97 -11.91
C VAL A 77 -9.28 4.66 -11.79
N GLY A 78 -7.98 4.73 -12.05
CA GLY A 78 -7.03 3.72 -11.61
C GLY A 78 -6.09 4.30 -10.57
N GLY A 79 -6.20 3.83 -9.32
CA GLY A 79 -5.34 4.26 -8.23
C GLY A 79 -4.02 3.50 -8.23
N LEU A 80 -3.00 4.00 -7.52
CA LEU A 80 -1.79 3.21 -7.21
C LEU A 80 -2.11 1.94 -6.40
N GLY A 81 -3.32 1.86 -5.82
CA GLY A 81 -3.83 0.70 -5.10
C GLY A 81 -4.47 -0.38 -5.95
N ASP A 82 -4.71 -0.13 -7.25
CA ASP A 82 -5.30 -1.11 -8.16
C ASP A 82 -4.33 -2.29 -8.36
N ILE A 83 -4.91 -3.47 -8.57
CA ILE A 83 -4.14 -4.70 -8.72
C ILE A 83 -3.59 -4.79 -10.13
N VAL A 84 -2.28 -4.92 -10.24
CA VAL A 84 -1.58 -5.16 -11.51
C VAL A 84 -1.75 -6.64 -11.89
N MET A 85 -2.20 -6.88 -13.12
CA MET A 85 -2.38 -8.22 -13.68
C MET A 85 -1.04 -8.82 -14.15
N ILE A 86 -0.16 -9.10 -13.19
CA ILE A 86 1.05 -9.91 -13.44
C ILE A 86 0.66 -11.37 -13.71
N ASP A 87 1.59 -12.15 -14.25
CA ASP A 87 1.31 -13.52 -14.73
C ASP A 87 0.65 -14.41 -13.67
N SER A 88 1.15 -14.39 -12.43
CA SER A 88 0.54 -15.18 -11.34
C SER A 88 -0.91 -14.79 -11.03
N VAL A 89 -1.24 -13.50 -11.11
CA VAL A 89 -2.61 -13.01 -10.89
C VAL A 89 -3.51 -13.32 -12.09
N LYS A 90 -2.98 -13.26 -13.32
CA LYS A 90 -3.69 -13.72 -14.52
C LYS A 90 -4.03 -15.20 -14.44
N ASP A 91 -3.08 -16.03 -14.00
CA ASP A 91 -3.28 -17.47 -13.80
C ASP A 91 -4.33 -17.73 -12.70
N ALA A 92 -4.28 -16.98 -11.60
CA ALA A 92 -5.30 -17.05 -10.55
C ALA A 92 -6.70 -16.67 -11.08
N ARG A 93 -6.79 -15.65 -11.95
CA ARG A 93 -8.05 -15.30 -12.63
C ARG A 93 -8.54 -16.44 -13.51
N ALA A 94 -7.65 -17.08 -14.28
CA ALA A 94 -7.99 -18.21 -15.13
C ALA A 94 -8.49 -19.43 -14.33
N ARG A 95 -7.98 -19.61 -13.10
CA ARG A 95 -8.46 -20.62 -12.14
C ARG A 95 -9.75 -20.24 -11.41
N GLY A 96 -10.27 -19.02 -11.60
CA GLY A 96 -11.50 -18.56 -10.98
C GLY A 96 -11.40 -18.36 -9.46
N VAL A 97 -10.21 -18.00 -8.93
CA VAL A 97 -10.03 -17.80 -7.49
C VAL A 97 -10.08 -16.33 -7.05
N LEU A 98 -10.14 -15.38 -8.00
CA LEU A 98 -10.17 -13.95 -7.71
C LEU A 98 -11.58 -13.45 -7.36
N HIS A 99 -12.23 -14.10 -6.40
CA HIS A 99 -13.51 -13.71 -5.86
C HIS A 99 -13.32 -13.27 -4.41
N SER A 100 -13.79 -12.08 -4.08
CA SER A 100 -13.66 -11.53 -2.74
C SER A 100 -15.01 -11.41 -2.04
N GLU A 101 -15.01 -11.64 -0.73
CA GLU A 101 -16.14 -11.37 0.14
C GLU A 101 -15.91 -10.10 0.97
N ARG A 102 -17.00 -9.56 1.52
CA ARG A 102 -16.96 -8.44 2.46
C ARG A 102 -16.40 -8.90 3.81
N PRO A 103 -15.91 -7.96 4.66
CA PRO A 103 -15.42 -8.30 5.99
C PRO A 103 -16.47 -9.05 6.82
N PHE A 104 -16.05 -10.15 7.42
CA PHE A 104 -16.80 -10.89 8.44
C PHE A 104 -16.96 -10.05 9.71
N SER A 105 -17.91 -10.43 10.56
CA SER A 105 -18.26 -9.69 11.77
C SER A 105 -17.43 -10.11 12.99
N VAL A 106 -17.16 -11.42 13.14
CA VAL A 106 -16.49 -11.94 14.33
C VAL A 106 -15.63 -13.17 14.03
N PHE A 107 -14.51 -13.26 14.73
CA PHE A 107 -13.70 -14.48 14.81
C PHE A 107 -14.28 -15.44 15.84
N THR A 108 -14.22 -16.72 15.53
CA THR A 108 -14.44 -17.83 16.47
C THR A 108 -13.11 -18.53 16.73
N GLU A 109 -13.14 -19.58 17.56
CA GLU A 109 -11.95 -20.40 17.81
C GLU A 109 -11.38 -21.04 16.53
N ASN A 110 -12.24 -21.40 15.56
CA ASN A 110 -11.85 -22.18 14.38
C ASN A 110 -12.29 -21.55 13.04
N GLY A 111 -12.67 -20.26 13.01
CA GLY A 111 -13.26 -19.67 11.80
C GLY A 111 -13.82 -18.28 11.98
N VAL A 112 -14.66 -17.85 11.05
CA VAL A 112 -15.28 -16.51 11.02
C VAL A 112 -16.78 -16.59 10.76
N ILE A 113 -17.53 -15.58 11.24
CA ILE A 113 -18.98 -15.45 11.06
C ILE A 113 -19.33 -14.08 10.47
N TRP A 114 -20.26 -14.04 9.51
CA TRP A 114 -20.81 -12.81 8.91
C TRP A 114 -22.11 -12.36 9.60
N GLU A 115 -22.57 -11.15 9.27
CA GLU A 115 -23.78 -10.55 9.86
C GLU A 115 -25.06 -11.38 9.61
N ASP A 116 -25.09 -12.16 8.53
CA ASP A 116 -26.20 -13.07 8.21
C ASP A 116 -26.15 -14.39 9.00
N GLY A 117 -25.12 -14.59 9.82
CA GLY A 117 -24.90 -15.79 10.61
C GLY A 117 -24.20 -16.93 9.89
N SER A 118 -23.81 -16.76 8.62
CA SER A 118 -22.99 -17.75 7.91
C SER A 118 -21.63 -17.93 8.58
N PHE A 119 -21.14 -19.18 8.60
CA PHE A 119 -19.87 -19.56 9.22
C PHE A 119 -18.94 -20.20 8.18
N GLN A 120 -17.67 -19.81 8.20
CA GLN A 120 -16.60 -20.45 7.44
C GLN A 120 -15.49 -20.89 8.39
N GLN A 121 -15.09 -22.16 8.30
CA GLN A 121 -13.89 -22.65 8.99
C GLN A 121 -12.63 -22.03 8.36
N VAL A 122 -11.67 -21.62 9.19
CA VAL A 122 -10.39 -21.04 8.74
C VAL A 122 -9.27 -21.56 9.63
N ASP A 123 -8.31 -22.28 9.03
CA ASP A 123 -7.17 -22.83 9.74
C ASP A 123 -6.01 -21.83 9.84
N ALA A 124 -5.94 -20.86 8.91
CA ALA A 124 -4.92 -19.83 8.90
C ALA A 124 -5.42 -18.51 8.29
N VAL A 125 -4.91 -17.39 8.81
CA VAL A 125 -5.19 -16.05 8.29
C VAL A 125 -3.89 -15.38 7.86
N ILE A 126 -3.86 -14.86 6.63
CA ILE A 126 -2.76 -14.05 6.11
C ILE A 126 -3.22 -12.60 5.96
N TRP A 127 -2.67 -11.74 6.83
CA TRP A 127 -2.98 -10.32 6.87
C TRP A 127 -2.19 -9.55 5.81
N CYS A 128 -2.87 -9.17 4.74
CA CYS A 128 -2.40 -8.31 3.66
C CYS A 128 -2.95 -6.89 3.80
N THR A 129 -3.13 -6.42 5.05
CA THR A 129 -3.83 -5.17 5.40
C THR A 129 -2.93 -3.92 5.39
N GLY A 130 -1.76 -4.03 4.78
CA GLY A 130 -0.78 -2.93 4.66
C GLY A 130 0.11 -2.76 5.88
N PHE A 131 0.82 -1.64 5.91
CA PHE A 131 1.84 -1.34 6.91
C PHE A 131 1.67 0.08 7.44
N LYS A 132 2.18 0.33 8.64
CA LYS A 132 2.36 1.67 9.20
C LYS A 132 3.82 2.10 9.08
N ALA A 133 4.07 3.40 9.05
CA ALA A 133 5.43 3.95 9.02
C ALA A 133 6.21 3.57 10.30
N THR A 134 7.45 3.11 10.16
CA THR A 134 8.31 2.79 11.31
C THR A 134 8.93 4.07 11.88
N LEU A 135 8.24 4.71 12.82
CA LEU A 135 8.61 6.03 13.36
C LEU A 135 9.01 5.99 14.85
N ASP A 136 9.29 4.81 15.41
CA ASP A 136 9.59 4.65 16.84
C ASP A 136 10.77 5.51 17.30
N HIS A 137 11.78 5.67 16.45
CA HIS A 137 12.95 6.51 16.70
C HIS A 137 12.62 8.02 16.79
N LEU A 138 11.44 8.44 16.32
CA LEU A 138 10.96 9.83 16.35
C LEU A 138 9.90 10.08 17.43
N LYS A 139 9.37 9.03 18.07
CA LYS A 139 8.38 9.17 19.15
C LYS A 139 8.82 10.10 20.29
N PRO A 140 10.09 10.09 20.76
CA PRO A 140 10.54 11.01 21.80
C PRO A 140 10.41 12.50 21.46
N LEU A 141 10.30 12.86 20.17
CA LEU A 141 10.12 14.24 19.72
C LEU A 141 8.68 14.75 19.89
N GLY A 142 7.71 13.88 20.20
CA GLY A 142 6.31 14.29 20.40
C GLY A 142 5.59 14.79 19.14
N ILE A 143 6.09 14.42 17.96
CA ILE A 143 5.57 14.89 16.65
C ILE A 143 4.82 13.81 15.86
N VAL A 144 4.82 12.57 16.34
CA VAL A 144 4.09 11.46 15.71
C VAL A 144 2.61 11.58 16.09
N GLU A 145 1.74 11.64 15.08
CA GLU A 145 0.29 11.77 15.24
C GLU A 145 -0.37 10.41 15.58
N GLU A 146 -1.65 10.43 15.96
CA GLU A 146 -2.41 9.23 16.36
C GLU A 146 -2.49 8.15 15.26
N ASN A 147 -2.52 8.56 14.00
CA ASN A 147 -2.53 7.66 12.84
C ASN A 147 -1.13 7.10 12.50
N ASN A 148 -0.11 7.39 13.32
CA ASN A 148 1.28 6.97 13.15
C ASN A 148 1.92 7.53 11.86
N THR A 149 1.58 8.78 11.53
CA THR A 149 2.29 9.63 10.55
C THR A 149 2.88 10.86 11.25
N ILE A 150 3.63 11.68 10.53
CA ILE A 150 4.07 13.01 10.97
C ILE A 150 3.46 14.04 10.01
N LEU A 151 2.97 15.16 10.54
CA LEU A 151 2.47 16.23 9.68
C LEU A 151 3.63 16.85 8.88
N VAL A 152 3.51 16.86 7.56
CA VAL A 152 4.53 17.36 6.64
C VAL A 152 3.97 18.34 5.62
N GLU A 153 4.81 19.28 5.20
CA GLU A 153 4.65 20.04 3.96
C GLU A 153 5.65 19.47 2.93
N GLY A 154 5.13 18.84 1.88
CA GLY A 154 5.95 18.03 0.98
C GLY A 154 6.60 16.86 1.75
N SER A 155 7.89 16.99 2.05
CA SER A 155 8.63 16.01 2.85
C SER A 155 9.10 16.57 4.20
N ARG A 156 8.93 17.86 4.45
CA ARG A 156 9.46 18.54 5.65
C ARG A 156 8.46 18.47 6.80
N SER A 157 8.91 18.11 7.99
CA SER A 157 8.08 18.14 9.20
C SER A 157 7.65 19.56 9.54
N VAL A 158 6.36 19.73 9.80
CA VAL A 158 5.79 21.02 10.23
C VAL A 158 6.24 21.38 11.65
N LYS A 159 6.40 20.37 12.52
CA LYS A 159 6.72 20.55 13.94
C LYS A 159 8.22 20.58 14.24
N GLN A 160 9.08 20.17 13.30
CA GLN A 160 10.55 20.16 13.43
C GLN A 160 11.20 20.61 12.12
N SER A 161 11.72 21.82 12.09
CA SER A 161 12.17 22.49 10.85
C SER A 161 13.41 21.86 10.21
N ASN A 162 14.17 21.05 10.95
CA ASN A 162 15.36 20.34 10.48
C ASN A 162 15.10 18.83 10.24
N LEU A 163 13.85 18.41 10.16
CA LEU A 163 13.46 17.02 9.94
C LEU A 163 12.68 16.85 8.63
N TRP A 164 13.11 15.89 7.82
CA TRP A 164 12.43 15.48 6.60
C TRP A 164 12.13 13.98 6.60
N LEU A 165 11.04 13.60 5.94
CA LEU A 165 10.54 12.23 5.84
C LEU A 165 10.35 11.87 4.36
N VAL A 166 11.01 10.80 3.92
CA VAL A 166 11.06 10.41 2.51
C VAL A 166 10.70 8.94 2.37
N GLY A 167 9.76 8.64 1.46
CA GLY A 167 9.48 7.27 1.01
C GLY A 167 8.55 6.45 1.90
N TYR A 168 7.83 7.08 2.84
CA TYR A 168 6.90 6.39 3.75
C TYR A 168 5.52 6.13 3.15
N GLY A 169 5.21 6.72 1.99
CA GLY A 169 3.93 6.58 1.31
C GLY A 169 3.41 7.89 0.73
N GLU A 170 2.17 7.88 0.26
CA GLU A 170 1.53 9.05 -0.37
C GLU A 170 1.63 10.32 0.48
N TRP A 171 1.55 10.19 1.81
CA TRP A 171 1.62 11.31 2.76
C TRP A 171 3.00 12.00 2.82
N THR A 172 4.07 11.33 2.39
CA THR A 172 5.43 11.92 2.22
C THR A 172 5.73 12.28 0.77
N GLY A 173 4.71 12.28 -0.09
CA GLY A 173 4.82 12.57 -1.51
C GLY A 173 4.20 11.49 -2.37
N PRO A 174 3.50 11.85 -3.46
CA PRO A 174 2.83 10.88 -4.31
C PRO A 174 3.79 9.85 -4.93
N GLY A 175 3.46 8.56 -4.81
CA GLY A 175 4.27 7.44 -5.28
C GLY A 175 5.61 7.27 -4.56
N SER A 176 5.88 8.00 -3.47
CA SER A 176 7.21 8.02 -2.83
C SER A 176 7.62 6.67 -2.24
N ALA A 177 6.68 5.80 -1.86
CA ALA A 177 6.95 4.43 -1.41
C ALA A 177 7.17 3.43 -2.57
N THR A 178 7.65 3.90 -3.72
CA THR A 178 7.99 3.06 -4.87
C THR A 178 9.40 3.37 -5.35
N LEU A 179 10.09 2.36 -5.92
CA LEU A 179 11.47 2.52 -6.38
C LEU A 179 11.66 3.67 -7.36
N VAL A 180 10.70 3.88 -8.26
CA VAL A 180 10.79 4.95 -9.27
C VAL A 180 10.28 6.29 -8.70
N GLY A 181 9.20 6.27 -7.91
CA GLY A 181 8.59 7.49 -7.38
C GLY A 181 9.40 8.17 -6.28
N VAL A 182 10.20 7.41 -5.51
CA VAL A 182 11.01 7.98 -4.41
C VAL A 182 12.04 9.00 -4.91
N SER A 183 12.60 8.81 -6.10
CA SER A 183 13.69 9.67 -6.62
C SER A 183 13.28 11.14 -6.74
N ARG A 184 12.00 11.41 -7.06
CA ARG A 184 11.48 12.78 -7.15
C ARG A 184 11.40 13.41 -5.76
N ALA A 185 10.78 12.70 -4.81
CA ALA A 185 10.64 13.19 -3.43
C ALA A 185 12.03 13.44 -2.81
N ALA A 186 12.96 12.49 -2.97
CA ALA A 186 14.31 12.61 -2.46
C ALA A 186 15.07 13.82 -3.03
N ARG A 187 14.94 14.10 -4.34
CA ARG A 187 15.58 15.28 -4.95
C ARG A 187 15.07 16.58 -4.34
N ALA A 188 13.75 16.75 -4.25
CA ALA A 188 13.15 17.93 -3.66
C ALA A 188 13.56 18.11 -2.19
N THR A 189 13.60 17.02 -1.42
CA THR A 189 14.09 17.03 -0.04
C THR A 189 15.53 17.51 0.07
N VAL A 190 16.43 17.05 -0.81
CA VAL A 190 17.83 17.47 -0.80
C VAL A 190 17.95 18.96 -1.14
N ASP A 191 17.21 19.45 -2.13
CA ASP A 191 17.21 20.87 -2.49
C ASP A 191 16.75 21.75 -1.31
N GLU A 192 15.72 21.33 -0.57
CA GLU A 192 15.26 22.02 0.65
C GLU A 192 16.29 21.98 1.79
N ILE A 193 16.95 20.84 2.00
CA ILE A 193 17.99 20.71 3.04
C ILE A 193 19.17 21.64 2.73
N VAL A 194 19.62 21.70 1.47
CA VAL A 194 20.70 22.59 1.04
C VAL A 194 20.34 24.05 1.31
N ALA A 195 19.13 24.47 0.94
CA ALA A 195 18.64 25.82 1.22
C ALA A 195 18.59 26.11 2.73
N TYR A 196 18.08 25.17 3.53
CA TYR A 196 18.01 25.30 4.99
C TYR A 196 19.40 25.47 5.63
N LEU A 197 20.38 24.66 5.21
CA LEU A 197 21.74 24.75 5.75
C LEU A 197 22.42 26.08 5.40
N HIS A 198 22.22 26.59 4.18
CA HIS A 198 22.72 27.91 3.81
C HIS A 198 22.11 29.04 4.67
N GLU A 199 20.82 28.96 5.00
CA GLU A 199 20.18 29.93 5.89
C GLU A 199 20.72 29.86 7.33
N VAL A 200 20.99 28.66 7.82
CA VAL A 200 21.55 28.44 9.16
C VAL A 200 22.96 29.01 9.24
N ASP A 201 23.82 28.74 8.25
CA ASP A 201 25.19 29.27 8.19
C ASP A 201 25.21 30.80 8.15
N THR A 202 24.28 31.41 7.42
CA THR A 202 24.17 32.88 7.31
C THR A 202 23.66 33.53 8.60
N LYS A 203 22.95 32.81 9.47
CA LYS A 203 22.45 33.32 10.77
C LYS A 203 23.43 33.16 11.92
N ILE A 204 24.48 32.36 11.76
CA ILE A 204 25.52 32.12 12.78
C ILE A 204 26.69 33.11 12.63
N LEU A 205 26.82 33.76 11.47
CA LEU A 205 27.73 34.90 11.21
C LEU A 205 27.08 36.24 11.57
#